data_AF-A0A370PR70-F1
#
_entry.id   AF-A0A370PR70-F1
#
_cell.length_a   1.000
_cell.length_b   1.000
_cell.length_c   1.000
_cell.angle_alpha   90.00
_cell.angle_beta   90.00
_cell.angle_gamma   90.00
#
_symmetry.space_group_name_H-M   'P 1'
#
loop_
_entity.id
_entity.type
_entity.pdbx_description
1 polymer ?
#
loop_
_entity_poly.entity_id
_entity_poly.type
_entity_poly.pdbx_seq_one_letter_code
_entity_poly.pdbx_strand_id
1 'polypeptide(L)'
;MLGIDDESILTDFERAEQQTPTAKKILDSTRSIYTSRKLRLPKDMLWGQPVLCDLGQSRIGPTHRGIIQPDIYKAPKVVFDMEWGSSADIWNLGAMIWDIFKNKHLFNALDEDGDYSPFHHVAEMVSFLGLPPLSFIERSRETRNVFTEDG
;
A
#
# COMPACT_ATOMS: atom_id res chain seq x y z
N MET A 1 -4.55 3.62 8.98
CA MET A 1 -4.91 4.71 9.92
C MET A 1 -6.23 4.32 10.58
N LEU A 2 -6.51 4.80 11.79
CA LEU A 2 -7.77 4.54 12.48
C LEU A 2 -8.67 5.77 12.38
N GLY A 3 -9.97 5.56 12.33
CA GLY A 3 -10.97 6.62 12.41
C GLY A 3 -10.96 7.31 13.79
N ILE A 4 -11.75 8.37 13.92
CA ILE A 4 -11.91 9.14 15.16
C ILE A 4 -13.33 8.93 15.67
N ASP A 5 -13.47 8.04 16.66
CA ASP A 5 -14.75 7.83 17.35
C ASP A 5 -14.89 8.81 18.55
N ASP A 6 -13.78 9.12 19.23
CA ASP A 6 -13.72 10.19 20.23
C ASP A 6 -13.46 11.55 19.56
N GLU A 7 -14.53 12.18 19.06
CA GLU A 7 -14.45 13.50 18.41
C GLU A 7 -13.89 14.61 19.33
N SER A 8 -13.96 14.43 20.66
CA SER A 8 -13.44 15.43 21.59
C SER A 8 -11.92 15.60 21.50
N ILE A 9 -11.19 14.67 20.87
CA ILE A 9 -9.77 14.84 20.51
C ILE A 9 -9.58 16.05 19.59
N LEU A 10 -10.49 16.27 18.63
CA LEU A 10 -10.41 17.38 17.68
C LEU A 10 -10.62 18.72 18.38
N THR A 11 -11.63 18.80 19.26
CA THR A 11 -11.89 19.99 20.07
C THR A 11 -10.71 20.31 20.99
N ASP A 12 -10.11 19.30 21.62
CA ASP A 12 -8.95 19.52 22.50
C ASP A 12 -7.70 19.92 21.70
N PHE A 13 -7.51 19.38 20.50
CA PHE A 13 -6.45 19.79 19.58
C PHE A 13 -6.58 21.27 19.20
N GLU A 14 -7.79 21.70 18.81
CA GLU A 14 -8.09 23.09 18.49
C GLU A 14 -7.86 24.02 19.69
N ARG A 15 -8.43 23.67 20.85
CA ARG A 15 -8.27 24.45 22.08
C ARG A 15 -6.80 24.61 22.45
N ALA A 16 -6.04 23.51 22.37
CA ALA A 16 -4.62 23.57 22.64
C ALA A 16 -3.91 24.50 21.65
N GLU A 17 -4.30 24.52 20.37
CA GLU A 17 -3.63 25.35 19.34
C GLU A 17 -3.91 26.84 19.60
N GLN A 18 -5.11 27.17 20.06
CA GLN A 18 -5.46 28.52 20.48
C GLN A 18 -4.70 28.97 21.73
N GLN A 19 -4.57 28.09 22.73
CA GLN A 19 -3.91 28.39 24.01
C GLN A 19 -2.39 28.45 23.90
N THR A 20 -1.79 27.59 23.08
CA THR A 20 -0.35 27.52 22.90
C THR A 20 -0.08 27.24 21.43
N PRO A 21 0.02 28.27 20.56
CA PRO A 21 0.22 28.05 19.13
C PRO A 21 1.49 27.27 18.82
N THR A 22 1.42 26.36 17.84
CA THR A 22 2.61 25.68 17.31
C THR A 22 3.55 26.67 16.63
N ALA A 23 4.85 26.35 16.64
CA ALA A 23 5.81 27.08 15.84
C ALA A 23 5.37 27.04 14.37
N LYS A 24 5.39 28.20 13.72
CA LYS A 24 5.04 28.33 12.31
C LYS A 24 6.09 29.12 11.56
N LYS A 25 6.35 28.71 10.32
CA LYS A 25 7.17 29.44 9.35
C LYS A 25 6.24 30.09 8.34
N ILE A 26 6.20 31.42 8.34
CA ILE A 26 5.46 32.20 7.34
C ILE A 26 6.41 32.41 6.15
N LEU A 27 5.99 31.99 4.96
CA LEU A 27 6.77 32.17 3.73
C LEU A 27 6.30 33.40 2.96
N ASP A 28 4.99 33.59 2.85
CA ASP A 28 4.34 34.72 2.16
C ASP A 28 2.90 34.93 2.67
N SER A 29 2.11 35.78 2.00
CA SER A 29 0.73 36.11 2.38
C SER A 29 -0.26 34.94 2.27
N THR A 30 0.11 33.88 1.56
CA THR A 30 -0.77 32.73 1.29
C THR A 30 -0.28 31.43 1.93
N ARG A 31 1.01 31.35 2.30
CA ARG A 31 1.63 30.10 2.75
C ARG A 31 2.28 30.22 4.13
N SER A 32 1.74 29.43 5.06
CA SER A 32 2.32 29.18 6.38
C SER A 32 2.51 27.68 6.59
N ILE A 33 3.66 27.29 7.11
CA ILE A 33 3.97 25.89 7.48
C ILE A 33 3.96 25.80 9.00
N TYR A 34 3.15 24.89 9.54
CA TYR A 34 3.02 24.67 10.98
C TYR A 34 3.79 23.41 11.39
N THR A 35 4.41 23.44 12.56
CA THR A 35 4.94 22.21 13.18
C THR A 35 3.76 21.30 13.54
N SER A 36 3.88 20.01 13.21
CA SER A 36 2.85 19.02 13.56
C SER A 36 2.65 18.94 15.07
N ARG A 37 1.39 18.84 15.48
CA ARG A 37 0.99 18.58 16.85
C ARG A 37 0.41 17.18 16.97
N LYS A 38 0.73 16.50 18.07
CA LYS A 38 0.17 15.20 18.37
C LYS A 38 -1.28 15.36 18.84
N LEU A 39 -2.15 14.50 18.34
CA LEU A 39 -3.46 14.28 18.96
C LEU A 39 -3.26 13.61 20.32
N ARG A 40 -4.11 13.92 21.28
CA ARG A 40 -4.15 13.16 22.54
C ARG A 40 -4.69 11.76 22.29
N LEU A 41 -4.50 10.87 23.26
CA LEU A 41 -5.14 9.55 23.23
C LEU A 41 -6.67 9.69 23.31
N PRO A 42 -7.44 8.86 22.59
CA PRO A 42 -8.89 8.77 22.75
C PRO A 42 -9.26 8.36 24.17
N LYS A 43 -10.44 8.77 24.62
CA LYS A 43 -11.06 8.23 25.83
C LYS A 43 -11.23 6.72 25.69
N ASP A 44 -10.95 6.00 26.77
CA ASP A 44 -11.10 4.54 26.86
C ASP A 44 -10.34 3.74 25.78
N MET A 45 -9.32 4.33 25.15
CA MET A 45 -8.59 3.74 24.02
C MET A 45 -9.50 3.34 22.83
N LEU A 46 -10.66 3.98 22.70
CA LEU A 46 -11.60 3.77 21.61
C LEU A 46 -11.09 4.46 20.35
N TRP A 47 -10.15 3.80 19.70
CA TRP A 47 -9.76 4.14 18.34
C TRP A 47 -10.86 3.71 17.38
N GLY A 48 -11.20 4.57 16.42
CA GLY A 48 -12.22 4.23 15.44
C GLY A 48 -11.79 3.12 14.50
N GLN A 49 -12.71 2.72 13.63
CA GLN A 49 -12.47 1.63 12.67
C GLN A 49 -11.27 1.92 11.76
N PRO A 50 -10.54 0.88 11.28
CA PRO A 50 -9.53 1.06 10.25
C PRO A 50 -10.10 1.74 9.01
N VAL A 51 -9.41 2.77 8.54
CA VAL A 51 -9.77 3.51 7.33
C VAL A 51 -8.61 3.46 6.34
N LEU A 52 -8.96 3.34 5.05
CA LEU A 52 -7.99 3.55 3.97
C LEU A 52 -7.50 4.99 4.06
N CYS A 53 -6.19 5.14 4.01
CA CYS A 53 -5.48 6.39 4.18
C CYS A 53 -4.25 6.40 3.27
N ASP A 54 -3.50 7.51 3.29
CA ASP A 54 -2.30 7.68 2.48
C ASP A 54 -2.53 7.46 0.98
N LEU A 55 -3.31 8.37 0.40
CA LEU A 55 -3.65 8.35 -1.03
C LEU A 55 -2.56 8.98 -1.90
N GLY A 56 -1.31 9.11 -1.39
CA GLY A 56 -0.21 9.75 -2.11
C GLY A 56 0.20 9.01 -3.39
N GLN A 57 -0.06 7.70 -3.45
CA GLN A 57 0.17 6.88 -4.65
C GLN A 57 -1.12 6.48 -5.40
N SER A 58 -2.28 6.97 -4.96
CA SER A 58 -3.53 6.69 -5.67
C SER A 58 -3.54 7.33 -7.06
N ARG A 59 -4.32 6.74 -7.98
CA ARG A 59 -4.51 7.23 -9.35
C ARG A 59 -6.01 7.23 -9.67
N ILE A 60 -6.44 8.18 -10.48
CA ILE A 60 -7.84 8.33 -10.91
C ILE A 60 -7.96 7.81 -12.34
N GLY A 61 -8.80 6.80 -12.55
CA GLY A 61 -9.05 6.21 -13.85
C GLY A 61 -9.26 4.69 -13.77
N PRO A 62 -9.70 4.06 -14.87
CA PRO A 62 -9.95 2.62 -14.90
C PRO A 62 -8.65 1.80 -15.03
N THR A 63 -7.64 2.32 -15.73
CA THR A 63 -6.39 1.63 -16.02
C THR A 63 -5.19 2.57 -15.96
N HIS A 64 -4.06 2.00 -15.56
CA HIS A 64 -2.77 2.68 -15.38
C HIS A 64 -1.61 1.75 -15.70
N ARG A 65 -0.39 2.32 -15.77
CA ARG A 65 0.88 1.60 -15.97
C ARG A 65 1.93 2.13 -15.00
N GLY A 66 3.03 1.41 -14.89
CA GLY A 66 4.17 1.75 -14.04
C GLY A 66 4.13 1.06 -12.69
N ILE A 67 5.17 1.30 -11.90
CA ILE A 67 5.41 0.62 -10.64
C ILE A 67 4.50 1.20 -9.55
N ILE A 68 3.72 0.32 -8.93
CA ILE A 68 2.95 0.56 -7.73
C ILE A 68 3.25 -0.55 -6.73
N GLN A 69 2.75 -0.38 -5.50
CA GLN A 69 2.76 -1.38 -4.43
C GLN A 69 4.15 -1.62 -3.80
N PRO A 70 4.21 -1.82 -2.47
CA PRO A 70 5.39 -2.39 -1.83
C PRO A 70 5.70 -3.78 -2.38
N ASP A 71 6.97 -4.18 -2.31
CA ASP A 71 7.49 -5.41 -2.93
C ASP A 71 6.67 -6.67 -2.61
N ILE A 72 6.43 -6.94 -1.33
CA ILE A 72 5.65 -8.12 -0.84
C ILE A 72 4.19 -8.15 -1.30
N TYR A 73 3.68 -7.02 -1.80
CA TYR A 73 2.30 -6.86 -2.23
C TYR A 73 2.17 -6.70 -3.75
N LYS A 74 3.26 -6.65 -4.51
CA LYS A 74 3.19 -6.44 -5.96
C LYS A 74 2.34 -7.52 -6.63
N ALA A 75 1.32 -7.08 -7.36
CA ALA A 75 0.48 -7.96 -8.16
C ALA A 75 1.25 -8.50 -9.38
N PRO A 76 0.91 -9.68 -9.91
CA PRO A 76 1.64 -10.28 -11.03
C PRO A 76 1.65 -9.38 -12.27
N LYS A 77 0.55 -8.67 -12.54
CA LYS A 77 0.48 -7.67 -13.62
C LYS A 77 1.50 -6.54 -13.43
N VAL A 78 1.76 -6.13 -12.19
CA VAL A 78 2.73 -5.07 -11.89
C VAL A 78 4.16 -5.60 -12.02
N VAL A 79 4.42 -6.84 -11.58
CA VAL A 79 5.73 -7.50 -11.75
C VAL A 79 6.13 -7.62 -13.23
N PHE A 80 5.17 -7.87 -14.12
CA PHE A 80 5.40 -8.03 -15.56
C PHE A 80 5.14 -6.77 -16.41
N ASP A 81 5.15 -5.58 -15.78
CA ASP A 81 4.85 -4.28 -16.43
C ASP A 81 3.63 -4.32 -17.36
N MET A 82 2.53 -4.92 -16.91
CA MET A 82 1.26 -4.92 -17.61
C MET A 82 0.40 -3.72 -17.15
N GLU A 83 -0.61 -3.38 -17.96
CA GLU A 83 -1.66 -2.48 -17.49
C GLU A 83 -2.39 -3.08 -16.30
N TRP A 84 -2.61 -2.24 -15.30
CA TRP A 84 -3.30 -2.59 -14.07
C TRP A 84 -4.46 -1.62 -13.81
N GLY A 85 -5.39 -2.06 -12.97
CA GLY A 85 -6.54 -1.28 -12.50
C GLY A 85 -6.91 -1.78 -11.10
N SER A 86 -8.14 -1.57 -10.65
CA SER A 86 -8.59 -1.93 -9.29
C SER A 86 -8.35 -3.39 -8.88
N SER A 87 -8.19 -4.32 -9.83
CA SER A 87 -7.77 -5.70 -9.53
C SER A 87 -6.42 -5.79 -8.78
N ALA A 88 -5.55 -4.80 -8.93
CA ALA A 88 -4.30 -4.73 -8.19
C ALA A 88 -4.54 -4.49 -6.69
N ASP A 89 -5.53 -3.67 -6.33
CA ASP A 89 -5.93 -3.44 -4.94
C ASP A 89 -6.54 -4.70 -4.32
N ILE A 90 -7.32 -5.47 -5.09
CA ILE A 90 -7.88 -6.75 -4.64
C ILE A 90 -6.77 -7.77 -4.37
N TRP A 91 -5.70 -7.79 -5.17
CA TRP A 91 -4.53 -8.61 -4.89
C TRP A 91 -3.87 -8.21 -3.55
N ASN A 92 -3.69 -6.91 -3.30
CA ASN A 92 -3.16 -6.42 -2.02
C ASN A 92 -4.03 -6.81 -0.84
N LEU A 93 -5.35 -6.69 -0.99
CA LEU A 93 -6.30 -7.12 0.05
C LEU A 93 -6.14 -8.61 0.37
N GLY A 94 -6.02 -9.47 -0.65
CA GLY A 94 -5.81 -10.90 -0.46
C GLY A 94 -4.52 -11.22 0.30
N ALA A 95 -3.40 -10.63 -0.11
CA ALA A 95 -2.12 -10.79 0.56
C ALA A 95 -2.15 -10.24 2.00
N MET A 96 -2.73 -9.05 2.22
CA MET A 96 -2.86 -8.44 3.54
C MET A 96 -3.71 -9.31 4.50
N ILE A 97 -4.81 -9.90 4.01
CA ILE A 97 -5.62 -10.82 4.82
C ILE A 97 -4.77 -12.01 5.25
N TRP A 98 -4.02 -12.63 4.34
CA TRP A 98 -3.12 -13.73 4.70
C TRP A 98 -2.13 -13.31 5.78
N ASP A 99 -1.46 -12.16 5.62
CA ASP A 99 -0.45 -11.67 6.55
C ASP A 99 -1.00 -11.48 7.96
N ILE A 100 -2.19 -10.89 8.07
CA ILE A 100 -2.88 -10.68 9.35
C ILE A 100 -3.23 -12.03 10.00
N PHE A 101 -3.76 -12.98 9.23
CA PHE A 101 -4.23 -14.26 9.78
C PHE A 101 -3.09 -15.25 10.08
N LYS A 102 -2.00 -15.21 9.31
CA LYS A 102 -0.88 -16.15 9.43
C LYS A 102 0.30 -15.57 10.18
N ASN A 103 0.29 -14.26 10.47
CA ASN A 103 1.40 -13.53 11.07
C ASN A 103 2.74 -13.77 10.33
N LYS A 104 2.67 -13.85 9.00
CA LYS A 104 3.79 -14.02 8.07
C LYS A 104 3.38 -13.56 6.68
N HIS A 105 4.33 -13.08 5.88
CA HIS A 105 4.06 -12.66 4.51
C HIS A 105 3.58 -13.82 3.63
N LEU A 106 2.61 -13.55 2.76
CA LEU A 106 2.21 -14.49 1.70
C LEU A 106 3.36 -14.69 0.70
N PHE A 107 4.01 -13.59 0.32
CA PHE A 107 5.18 -13.56 -0.55
C PHE A 107 6.26 -12.72 0.13
N ASN A 108 7.47 -13.26 0.28
CA ASN A 108 8.61 -12.49 0.78
C ASN A 108 9.31 -11.77 -0.38
N ALA A 109 9.30 -12.38 -1.57
CA ALA A 109 9.92 -11.84 -2.77
C ALA A 109 11.42 -11.50 -2.61
N LEU A 110 12.13 -12.22 -1.75
CA LEU A 110 13.56 -12.01 -1.48
C LEU A 110 14.40 -13.11 -2.12
N ASP A 111 15.58 -12.76 -2.59
CA ASP A 111 16.63 -13.71 -2.97
C ASP A 111 17.47 -14.16 -1.76
N GLU A 112 18.53 -14.91 -2.05
CA GLU A 112 19.44 -15.47 -1.04
C GLU A 112 20.21 -14.39 -0.26
N ASP A 113 20.38 -13.20 -0.82
CA ASP A 113 21.05 -12.06 -0.19
C ASP A 113 20.07 -11.19 0.61
N GLY A 114 18.76 -11.47 0.50
CA GLY A 114 17.69 -10.72 1.17
C GLY A 114 17.23 -9.49 0.40
N ASP A 115 17.61 -9.36 -0.87
CA ASP A 115 17.19 -8.28 -1.76
C ASP A 115 15.92 -8.67 -2.53
N TYR A 116 15.14 -7.68 -2.94
CA TYR A 116 13.93 -7.94 -3.74
C TYR A 116 14.27 -8.58 -5.09
N SER A 117 13.66 -9.73 -5.37
CA SER A 117 13.86 -10.48 -6.61
C SER A 117 12.52 -10.79 -7.30
N PRO A 118 12.25 -10.20 -8.48
CA PRO A 118 11.06 -10.51 -9.27
C PRO A 118 10.91 -12.01 -9.60
N PHE A 119 12.02 -12.71 -9.82
CA PHE A 119 12.02 -14.14 -10.12
C PHE A 119 11.56 -14.97 -8.93
N HIS A 120 12.12 -14.70 -7.74
CA HIS A 120 11.68 -15.35 -6.50
C HIS A 120 10.21 -15.02 -6.21
N HIS A 121 9.80 -13.77 -6.41
CA HIS A 121 8.40 -13.38 -6.22
C HIS A 121 7.45 -14.20 -7.11
N VAL A 122 7.76 -14.33 -8.40
CA VAL A 122 6.95 -15.14 -9.32
C VAL A 122 6.99 -16.61 -8.95
N ALA A 123 8.14 -17.14 -8.55
CA ALA A 123 8.26 -18.54 -8.09
C ALA A 123 7.39 -18.81 -6.86
N GLU A 124 7.36 -17.89 -5.88
CA GLU A 124 6.46 -17.98 -4.73
C GLU A 124 4.99 -17.93 -5.18
N MET A 125 4.61 -17.00 -6.07
CA MET A 125 3.24 -16.94 -6.62
C MET A 125 2.83 -18.27 -7.26
N VAL A 126 3.70 -18.85 -8.09
CA VAL A 126 3.48 -20.15 -8.75
C VAL A 126 3.38 -21.27 -7.72
N SER A 127 4.18 -21.25 -6.65
CA SER A 127 4.15 -22.27 -5.61
C SER A 127 2.80 -22.34 -4.88
N PHE A 128 2.12 -21.20 -4.71
CA PHE A 128 0.84 -21.12 -4.01
C PHE A 128 -0.37 -21.24 -4.94
N LEU A 129 -0.27 -20.71 -6.16
CA LEU A 129 -1.41 -20.55 -7.08
C LEU A 129 -1.34 -21.48 -8.29
N GLY A 130 -0.22 -22.15 -8.50
CA GLY A 130 0.07 -22.88 -9.74
C GLY A 130 0.56 -21.97 -10.86
N LEU A 131 0.86 -22.57 -12.01
CA LEU A 131 1.25 -21.83 -13.20
C LEU A 131 0.11 -20.91 -13.68
N PRO A 132 0.42 -19.69 -14.14
CA PRO A 132 -0.59 -18.83 -14.72
C PRO A 132 -1.11 -19.44 -16.03
N PRO A 133 -2.35 -19.12 -16.43
CA PRO A 133 -2.87 -19.57 -17.72
C PRO A 133 -2.05 -18.96 -18.87
N LEU A 134 -1.95 -19.67 -20.01
CA LEU A 134 -1.23 -19.18 -21.21
C LEU A 134 -1.72 -17.80 -21.65
N SER A 135 -3.03 -17.56 -21.58
CA SER A 135 -3.64 -16.27 -21.89
C SER A 135 -3.16 -15.12 -21.00
N PHE A 136 -2.59 -15.41 -19.83
CA PHE A 136 -1.90 -14.42 -19.02
C PHE A 136 -0.46 -14.19 -19.49
N ILE A 137 0.27 -15.28 -19.77
CA ILE A 137 1.66 -15.24 -20.25
C ILE A 137 1.77 -14.43 -21.54
N GLU A 138 0.85 -14.63 -22.49
CA GLU A 138 0.85 -13.97 -23.80
C GLU A 138 0.62 -12.44 -23.74
N ARG A 139 0.17 -11.90 -22.60
CA ARG A 139 -0.20 -10.48 -22.47
C ARG A 139 0.97 -9.51 -22.33
N SER A 140 2.17 -10.00 -22.02
CA SER A 140 3.37 -9.18 -21.89
C SER A 140 4.55 -9.90 -22.51
N ARG A 141 5.54 -9.14 -22.97
CA ARG A 141 6.83 -9.73 -23.36
C ARG A 141 7.69 -10.04 -22.15
N GLU A 142 7.47 -9.36 -21.03
CA GLU A 142 8.24 -9.53 -19.79
C GLU A 142 8.04 -10.91 -19.15
N THR A 143 6.92 -11.57 -19.42
CA THR A 143 6.65 -12.94 -18.95
C THR A 143 7.63 -13.94 -19.54
N ARG A 144 8.19 -13.67 -20.73
CA ARG A 144 9.18 -14.54 -21.41
C ARG A 144 10.53 -14.60 -20.71
N ASN A 145 10.77 -13.69 -19.76
CA ASN A 145 11.95 -13.77 -18.90
C ASN A 145 11.82 -14.91 -17.88
N VAL A 146 10.60 -15.42 -17.63
CA VAL A 146 10.29 -16.38 -16.56
C VAL A 146 9.59 -17.64 -17.07
N PHE A 147 8.67 -17.51 -18.03
CA PHE A 147 7.84 -18.60 -18.55
C PHE A 147 8.18 -18.91 -20.00
N THR A 148 7.96 -20.15 -20.39
CA THR A 148 8.09 -20.59 -21.79
C THR A 148 6.77 -20.42 -22.53
N GLU A 149 6.75 -20.61 -23.86
CA GLU A 149 5.52 -20.50 -24.65
C GLU A 149 4.48 -21.57 -24.30
N ASP A 150 4.91 -22.70 -23.73
CA ASP A 150 4.04 -23.81 -23.31
C ASP A 150 3.61 -23.74 -21.83
N GLY A 151 4.03 -22.69 -21.10
CA GLY A 151 3.84 -22.53 -19.65
C GLY A 151 5.12 -22.76 -18.88
#